data_AF-A0A934EQ46-F1
#
_entry.id   AF-A0A934EQ46-F1
#
_cell.length_a   1.000
_cell.length_b   1.000
_cell.length_c   1.000
_cell.angle_alpha   90.00
_cell.angle_beta   90.00
_cell.angle_gamma   90.00
#
_symmetry.space_group_name_H-M   'P 1'
#
loop_
_entity.id
_entity.type
_entity.pdbx_description
1 polymer ?
#
loop_
_entity_poly.entity_id
_entity_poly.type
_entity_poly.pdbx_seq_one_letter_code
_entity_poly.pdbx_strand_id
1 'polypeptide(L)' 'MEQKSLFGASAGRLPYIECSPGGQGGPKATECIRERIESYPTWFIRGQRHEGILKPDQLAAFSGYQGTR' A
#
# COMPACT_ATOMS: atom_id res chain seq x y z
N MET A 1 6.79 -0.83 -8.52
CA MET A 1 6.41 -1.71 -7.39
C MET A 1 5.40 -2.74 -7.89
N GLU A 2 5.62 -4.02 -7.60
CA GLU A 2 4.76 -5.16 -7.97
C GLU A 2 3.29 -4.97 -7.57
N GLN A 3 3.04 -4.33 -6.42
CA GLN A 3 1.67 -4.04 -5.98
C GLN A 3 0.93 -3.09 -6.93
N LYS A 4 1.61 -2.05 -7.42
CA LYS A 4 1.01 -1.04 -8.31
C LYS A 4 0.68 -1.63 -9.68
N SER A 5 1.47 -2.59 -10.18
CA SER A 5 1.19 -3.23 -11.48
C SER A 5 -0.12 -4.01 -11.50
N LEU A 6 -0.59 -4.55 -10.36
CA LEU A 6 -1.87 -5.24 -10.26
C LEU A 6 -3.08 -4.34 -10.57
N PHE A 7 -2.91 -3.02 -10.53
CA PHE A 7 -3.97 -2.04 -10.80
C PHE A 7 -3.89 -1.42 -12.21
N GLY A 8 -2.88 -1.77 -13.00
CA GLY A 8 -2.68 -1.26 -14.37
C GLY A 8 -2.78 0.27 -14.45
N ALA A 9 -3.58 0.76 -15.41
CA ALA A 9 -3.81 2.19 -15.61
C ALA A 9 -4.45 2.90 -14.39
N SER A 10 -5.10 2.16 -13.49
CA SER A 10 -5.72 2.71 -12.29
C SER A 10 -4.74 2.86 -11.12
N ALA A 11 -3.48 2.44 -11.26
CA ALA A 11 -2.49 2.50 -10.17
C ALA A 11 -2.29 3.92 -9.61
N GLY A 12 -2.44 4.95 -10.45
CA GLY A 12 -2.35 6.35 -10.04
C GLY A 12 -3.52 6.86 -9.20
N ARG A 13 -4.60 6.07 -9.09
CA ARG A 13 -5.78 6.40 -8.27
C ARG A 13 -5.67 5.87 -6.84
N LEU A 14 -4.65 5.06 -6.55
CA LEU A 14 -4.45 4.52 -5.21
C LEU A 14 -4.00 5.63 -4.26
N PRO A 15 -4.55 5.68 -3.03
CA PRO A 15 -3.91 6.43 -1.97
C PRO A 15 -2.52 5.82 -1.73
N TYR A 16 -1.48 6.66 -1.78
CA TYR A 16 -0.09 6.24 -1.70
C TYR A 16 0.72 7.22 -0.87
N ILE A 17 1.52 6.69 0.04
CA ILE A 17 2.52 7.44 0.80
C ILE A 17 3.89 6.94 0.38
N GLU A 18 4.77 7.85 -0.04
CA GLU A 18 6.16 7.53 -0.35
C GLU A 18 6.96 7.44 0.96
N CYS A 19 7.34 6.22 1.34
CA CYS A 19 8.07 5.99 2.59
C CYS A 19 9.57 6.23 2.49
N SER A 20 10.16 6.25 1.30
CA SER A 20 11.60 6.45 1.10
C SER A 20 11.87 7.60 0.13
N PRO A 21 11.45 8.85 0.45
CA PRO A 21 11.63 10.00 -0.44
C PRO A 21 13.11 10.33 -0.69
N GLY A 22 14.00 9.99 0.25
CA GLY A 22 15.45 10.11 0.09
C GLY A 22 16.10 8.96 -0.69
N GLY A 23 15.32 8.01 -1.21
CA GLY A 23 15.84 6.82 -1.89
C GLY A 23 16.49 5.80 -0.95
N GLN A 24 17.25 4.87 -1.53
CA GLN A 24 17.93 3.81 -0.79
C GLN A 24 19.00 4.41 0.14
N GLY A 25 18.95 4.05 1.42
CA GLY A 25 19.86 4.59 2.45
C GLY A 25 19.55 6.03 2.89
N GLY A 26 18.58 6.69 2.26
CA GLY A 26 18.09 8.00 2.66
C GLY A 26 17.10 7.93 3.84
N PRO A 27 16.73 9.09 4.41
CA PRO A 27 15.75 9.14 5.49
C PRO A 27 14.38 8.63 5.02
N LYS A 28 13.77 7.79 5.87
CA LYS A 28 12.37 7.39 5.73
C LYS A 28 11.46 8.58 6.03
N ALA A 29 10.29 8.64 5.38
CA ALA A 29 9.27 9.62 5.69
C ALA A 29 8.80 9.48 7.15
N THR A 30 8.57 10.61 7.83
CA THR A 30 8.19 10.65 9.26
C THR A 30 6.95 9.82 9.56
N GLU A 31 5.96 9.84 8.68
CA GLU A 31 4.75 9.02 8.80
C GLU A 31 5.07 7.52 8.84
N CYS A 32 5.93 7.04 7.95
CA CYS A 32 6.30 5.63 7.91
C CYS A 32 7.18 5.20 9.09
N ILE A 33 7.94 6.12 9.69
CA ILE A 33 8.66 5.88 10.95
C ILE A 33 7.68 5.77 12.11
N ARG A 34 6.74 6.72 12.22
CA ARG A 34 5.72 6.74 13.28
C ARG A 34 4.87 5.48 13.27
N GLU A 35 4.45 5.05 12.09
CA GLU A 35 3.68 3.81 11.91
C GLU A 35 4.56 2.56 11.93
N ARG A 36 5.88 2.64 12.15
CA ARG A 36 6.80 1.49 12.18
C ARG A 36 6.65 0.59 10.94
N ILE A 37 6.76 1.18 9.76
CA ILE A 37 6.71 0.46 8.48
C ILE A 37 8.09 -0.10 8.18
N GLU A 38 8.22 -1.42 8.32
CA GLU A 38 9.47 -2.16 8.11
C GLU A 38 9.50 -2.91 6.77
N SER A 39 8.33 -3.30 6.27
CA SER A 39 8.14 -4.05 5.03
C SER A 39 7.31 -3.26 4.01
N TYR A 40 7.58 -3.49 2.71
CA TYR A 40 6.87 -2.85 1.61
C TYR A 40 6.26 -3.88 0.65
N PRO A 41 5.05 -3.64 0.13
CA PRO A 41 4.12 -2.60 0.59
C PRO A 41 3.55 -2.95 1.97
N THR A 42 3.05 -1.93 2.67
CA THR A 42 2.17 -2.10 3.84
C THR A 42 0.87 -1.33 3.56
N TRP A 43 -0.26 -1.99 3.81
CA TRP A 43 -1.59 -1.46 3.60
C TRP A 43 -2.27 -1.18 4.94
N PHE A 44 -2.93 -0.03 5.05
CA PHE A 44 -3.89 0.25 6.11
C PHE A 44 -5.28 0.32 5.47
N ILE A 45 -6.12 -0.67 5.76
CA ILE A 45 -7.46 -0.78 5.19
C ILE A 45 -8.45 -0.85 6.34
N ARG A 46 -9.34 0.14 6.44
CA ARG A 46 -10.29 0.27 7.56
C ARG A 46 -9.63 0.18 8.94
N GLY A 47 -8.44 0.77 9.08
CA GLY A 47 -7.66 0.78 10.32
C GLY A 47 -6.89 -0.52 10.62
N GLN A 48 -6.99 -1.54 9.76
CA GLN A 48 -6.24 -2.79 9.91
C GLN A 48 -4.97 -2.76 9.05
N ARG A 49 -3.85 -3.23 9.62
CA ARG A 49 -2.55 -3.34 8.95
C ARG A 49 -2.45 -4.67 8.21
N HIS A 50 -2.01 -4.63 6.96
CA HIS A 50 -1.67 -5.80 6.16
C HIS A 50 -0.34 -5.59 5.46
N GLU A 51 0.58 -6.55 5.58
CA GLU A 51 1.92 -6.44 5.01
C GLU A 51 2.07 -7.33 3.76
N GLY A 52 2.86 -6.85 2.80
CA GLY A 52 3.17 -7.57 1.57
C GLY A 52 2.17 -7.33 0.43
N ILE A 53 2.47 -7.98 -0.70
CA ILE A 53 1.64 -7.89 -1.91
C ILE A 53 0.29 -8.56 -1.66
N LEU A 54 -0.78 -7.83 -1.92
CA LEU A 54 -2.15 -8.31 -1.85
C LEU A 54 -2.78 -8.35 -3.25
N LYS A 55 -3.43 -9.48 -3.57
CA LYS A 55 -4.22 -9.63 -4.81
C LYS A 55 -5.46 -8.74 -4.76
N PRO A 56 -6.01 -8.33 -5.92
CA PRO A 56 -7.25 -7.53 -5.99
C PRO A 56 -8.40 -8.12 -5.16
N ASP A 57 -8.58 -9.44 -5.15
CA ASP A 57 -9.63 -10.08 -4.34
C ASP A 57 -9.44 -9.91 -2.83
N GLN A 58 -8.21 -9.95 -2.34
CA GLN A 58 -7.91 -9.72 -0.92
C GLN A 58 -8.18 -8.26 -0.55
N LEU A 59 -7.75 -7.34 -1.41
CA LEU A 59 -7.99 -5.90 -1.24
C LEU A 59 -9.49 -5.58 -1.28
N ALA A 60 -10.25 -6.20 -2.16
CA ALA A 60 -11.70 -6.07 -2.21
C ALA A 60 -12.37 -6.58 -0.93
N ALA A 61 -11.96 -7.74 -0.43
CA ALA A 61 -12.47 -8.29 0.82
C ALA A 61 -12.16 -7.38 2.03
N PHE A 62 -10.91 -6.93 2.18
CA PHE A 62 -10.49 -6.08 3.30
C PHE A 62 -11.13 -4.69 3.25
N SER A 63 -11.29 -4.12 2.05
CA SER A 63 -11.94 -2.81 1.87
C SER A 63 -13.47 -2.87 1.95
N GLY A 64 -14.05 -4.08 1.94
CA GLY A 64 -15.49 -4.32 1.85
C GLY A 64 -16.10 -3.82 0.54
N TYR A 65 -15.32 -3.86 -0.55
CA TYR A 65 -15.79 -3.49 -1.88
C TYR A 65 -16.84 -4.51 -2.37
N GLN A 66 -17.99 -4.00 -2.79
CA GLN A 66 -19.14 -4.80 -3.26
C GLN A 66 -19.42 -4.64 -4.77
N GLY A 67 -18.53 -3.98 -5.51
CA GLY A 67 -18.69 -3.87 -6.95
C GLY A 67 -18.52 -5.22 -7.65
N THR A 68 -19.09 -5.33 -8.85
CA THR A 68 -18.94 -6.51 -9.71
C THR A 68 -17.48 -6.66 -10.12
N ARG A 69 -16.95 -7.89 -9.95
CA ARG A 69 -15.62 -8.30 -10.39
C ARG A 69 -15.50 -8.30 -11.90
#